data_AF-E2CCD6-F1
#
_entry.id   AF-E2CCD6-F1
#
_cell.length_a   1.000
_cell.length_b   1.000
_cell.length_c   1.000
_cell.angle_alpha   90.00
_cell.angle_beta   90.00
_cell.angle_gamma   90.00
#
_symmetry.space_group_name_H-M   'P 1'
#
loop_
_entity.id
_entity.type
_entity.pdbx_description
1 polymer ?
#
loop_
_entity_poly.entity_id
_entity_poly.type
_entity_poly.pdbx_seq_one_letter_code
_entity_poly.pdbx_strand_id
1 'polypeptide(L)' 'MKTRSDKADALDLKLFNLSRELEEFAKEYRDPQVDEASRKIFGMRTVVRKHMTEEQRNRTS' A
#
# COMPACT_ATOMS: atom_id res chain seq x y z
N MET A 1 15.16 -16.22 8.37
CA MET A 1 13.70 -15.97 8.38
C MET A 1 13.48 -14.50 8.00
N LYS A 2 12.38 -14.17 7.29
CA LYS A 2 11.97 -12.75 7.13
C LYS A 2 11.28 -12.25 8.40
N THR A 3 11.59 -11.03 8.86
CA THR A 3 10.96 -10.43 10.05
C THR A 3 9.54 -9.96 9.73
N ARG A 4 8.82 -9.44 10.74
CA ARG A 4 7.54 -8.75 10.49
C ARG A 4 7.71 -7.45 9.69
N SER A 5 8.83 -6.75 9.82
CA SER A 5 9.09 -5.51 9.06
C SER A 5 9.19 -5.84 7.58
N ASP A 6 10.12 -6.70 7.16
CA ASP A 6 10.35 -7.04 5.75
C ASP A 6 9.17 -7.76 5.06
N LYS A 7 8.12 -8.13 5.80
CA LYS A 7 6.80 -8.51 5.25
C LYS A 7 5.88 -7.30 5.02
N ALA A 8 5.87 -6.32 5.93
CA ALA A 8 5.11 -5.09 5.82
C ALA A 8 5.75 -4.12 4.81
N ASP A 9 7.08 -3.96 4.81
CA ASP A 9 7.85 -3.21 3.79
C ASP A 9 7.57 -3.75 2.38
N ALA A 10 7.58 -5.08 2.22
CA ALA A 10 7.25 -5.75 0.96
C ALA A 10 5.75 -5.70 0.59
N LEU A 11 4.87 -5.42 1.54
CA LEU A 11 3.44 -5.20 1.28
C LEU A 11 3.16 -3.75 0.89
N ASP A 12 3.81 -2.78 1.55
CA ASP A 12 3.72 -1.36 1.20
C ASP A 12 4.11 -1.16 -0.26
N LEU A 13 5.29 -1.64 -0.67
CA LEU A 13 5.78 -1.53 -2.04
C LEU A 13 4.83 -2.17 -3.07
N LYS A 14 4.23 -3.32 -2.75
CA LYS A 14 3.25 -3.99 -3.63
C LYS A 14 1.96 -3.19 -3.79
N LEU A 15 1.39 -2.69 -2.69
CA LEU A 15 0.21 -1.82 -2.73
C LEU A 15 0.53 -0.52 -3.48
N PHE A 16 1.75 0.00 -3.33
CA PHE A 16 2.20 1.21 -4.01
C PHE A 16 2.24 1.04 -5.54
N ASN A 17 2.94 0.01 -6.02
CA ASN A 17 3.07 -0.28 -7.45
C ASN A 17 1.68 -0.56 -8.06
N LEU A 18 0.89 -1.43 -7.43
CA LEU A 18 -0.47 -1.75 -7.90
C LEU A 18 -1.37 -0.50 -7.93
N SER A 19 -1.29 0.40 -6.96
CA SER A 19 -2.05 1.66 -7.00
C SER A 19 -1.64 2.55 -8.19
N ARG A 20 -0.37 2.52 -8.61
CA ARG A 20 0.11 3.27 -9.78
C ARG A 20 -0.29 2.64 -11.11
N GLU A 21 -0.13 1.33 -11.24
CA GLU A 21 -0.53 0.56 -12.43
C GLU A 21 -2.03 0.74 -12.71
N LEU A 22 -2.87 0.72 -11.67
CA LEU A 22 -4.32 0.96 -11.79
C LEU A 22 -4.66 2.45 -12.04
N GLU A 23 -3.95 3.39 -11.42
CA GLU A 23 -4.11 4.83 -11.69
C GLU A 23 -3.79 5.19 -13.16
N GLU A 24 -2.78 4.53 -13.73
CA GLU A 24 -2.33 4.74 -15.12
C GLU A 24 -3.30 4.06 -16.11
N PHE A 25 -3.70 2.81 -15.87
CA PHE A 25 -4.76 2.13 -16.65
C PHE A 25 -6.07 2.92 -16.64
N ALA A 26 -6.51 3.41 -15.47
CA ALA A 26 -7.76 4.16 -15.36
C ALA A 26 -7.76 5.46 -16.18
N LYS A 27 -6.59 6.08 -16.38
CA LYS A 27 -6.44 7.28 -17.24
C LYS A 27 -6.43 6.95 -18.72
N GLU A 28 -5.77 5.85 -19.10
CA GLU A 28 -5.71 5.37 -20.48
C GLU A 28 -7.10 4.96 -21.00
N TYR A 29 -7.80 4.12 -20.24
CA TYR A 29 -9.12 3.57 -20.61
C TYR A 29 -10.32 4.39 -20.12
N ARG A 30 -10.06 5.46 -19.33
CA ARG A 30 -11.09 6.32 -18.69
C ARG A 30 -12.07 5.55 -17.79
N ASP A 31 -11.61 4.47 -17.14
CA ASP A 31 -12.45 3.63 -16.28
C ASP A 31 -12.52 4.18 -14.83
N PRO A 32 -13.69 4.66 -14.37
CA PRO A 32 -13.85 5.21 -13.02
C PRO A 32 -13.83 4.14 -11.91
N GLN A 33 -14.14 2.87 -12.23
CA GLN A 33 -14.09 1.77 -11.25
C GLN A 33 -12.64 1.40 -10.94
N VAL A 34 -11.77 1.42 -11.94
CA VAL A 34 -10.33 1.16 -11.77
C VAL A 34 -9.65 2.33 -11.05
N ASP A 35 -10.06 3.57 -11.31
CA ASP A 35 -9.63 4.74 -10.52
C ASP A 35 -10.05 4.58 -9.05
N GLU A 36 -11.31 4.24 -8.76
CA GLU A 36 -11.78 4.00 -7.39
C GLU A 36 -11.00 2.86 -6.70
N ALA A 37 -10.70 1.78 -7.43
CA ALA A 37 -9.86 0.68 -6.93
C ALA A 37 -8.43 1.13 -6.60
N SER A 38 -7.80 1.94 -7.47
CA SER A 38 -6.46 2.51 -7.23
C SER A 38 -6.40 3.32 -5.92
N ARG A 39 -7.42 4.16 -5.68
CA ARG A 39 -7.58 4.98 -4.47
C ARG A 39 -7.79 4.12 -3.22
N LYS A 40 -8.61 3.07 -3.30
CA LYS A 40 -8.81 2.10 -2.20
C LYS A 40 -7.50 1.41 -1.82
N ILE A 41 -6.72 0.97 -2.80
CA ILE A 41 -5.42 0.30 -2.59
C ILE A 41 -4.37 1.27 -2.03
N PHE A 42 -4.35 2.54 -2.47
CA PHE A 42 -3.55 3.59 -1.84
C PHE A 42 -3.96 3.87 -0.38
N GLY A 43 -5.26 3.77 -0.06
CA GLY A 43 -5.75 3.78 1.32
C GLY A 43 -5.14 2.64 2.17
N MET A 44 -5.05 1.43 1.61
CA MET A 44 -4.42 0.28 2.30
C MET A 44 -2.92 0.50 2.55
N ARG A 45 -2.19 1.12 1.61
CA ARG A 45 -0.77 1.54 1.78
C ARG A 45 -0.59 2.39 3.05
N THR A 46 -1.54 3.26 3.36
CA THR A 46 -1.54 4.09 4.59
C THR A 46 -1.78 3.25 5.85
N VAL A 47 -2.69 2.27 5.81
CA VAL A 47 -2.99 1.37 6.94
C VAL A 47 -1.77 0.50 7.28
N VAL A 48 -1.04 0.00 6.29
CA VAL A 48 0.19 -0.80 6.49
C VAL A 48 1.27 0.05 7.19
N ARG A 49 1.54 1.26 6.69
CA ARG A 49 2.50 2.21 7.29
C ARG A 49 2.19 2.57 8.73
N LYS A 50 0.89 2.72 9.08
CA LYS A 50 0.46 2.97 10.45
C LYS A 50 0.90 1.82 11.38
N HIS A 51 0.55 0.58 11.04
CA HIS A 51 0.90 -0.59 11.85
C HIS A 51 2.42 -0.79 11.96
N MET A 52 3.20 -0.47 10.91
CA MET A 52 4.67 -0.48 10.98
C MET A 52 5.20 0.54 12.00
N THR A 53 4.66 1.76 12.00
CA THR A 53 5.05 2.82 12.94
C THR A 53 4.71 2.45 14.38
N GLU A 54 3.56 1.79 14.59
CA GLU A 54 3.10 1.32 15.90
C GLU A 54 3.92 0.10 16.39
N GLU A 55 4.22 -0.89 15.54
CA GLU A 55 5.15 -1.98 15.91
C GLU A 55 6.57 -1.48 16.18
N GLN A 56 7.04 -0.41 15.53
CA GLN A 56 8.36 0.18 15.80
C GLN A 56 8.39 0.84 17.19
N ARG A 57 7.42 1.69 17.52
CA ARG A 57 7.32 2.35 18.84
C ARG A 57 7.27 1.34 19.99
N ASN A 58 6.52 0.26 19.80
CA ASN A 58 6.37 -0.82 20.79
C ASN A 58 7.60 -1.74 20.93
N ARG A 59 8.69 -1.49 20.19
CA ARG A 59 9.98 -2.19 20.32
C ARG A 59 11.11 -1.33 20.89
N THR A 60 10.89 -0.02 21.03
CA THR A 60 11.83 0.94 21.64
C THR A 60 11.26 1.58 22.92
N SER A 61 10.23 0.93 23.50
CA SER A 61 9.66 1.22 24.83
C SER A 61 9.88 0.02 25.74
#